data_AF-A0A2E8E8C3-F1
#
_entry.id   AF-A0A2E8E8C3-F1
#
_cell.length_a   1.000
_cell.length_b   1.000
_cell.length_c   1.000
_cell.angle_alpha   90.00
_cell.angle_beta   90.00
_cell.angle_gamma   90.00
#
_symmetry.space_group_name_H-M   'P 1'
#
loop_
_entity.id
_entity.type
_entity.pdbx_description
1 polymer ?
#
loop_
_entity_poly.entity_id
_entity_poly.type
_entity_poly.pdbx_seq_one_letter_code
_entity_poly.pdbx_strand_id
1 'polypeptide(L)'
;MQRHETRRDTRNRPARVVVKVSDGHPVSRSPVCCPAALEGQELCRSGAADTGAVHWGNVAIFSVVNSVLLTPLPVAEPDRILSVFNAYPGATGGSGGRRGRSANAVPDYFDRLREVDVFEELAFYANGGFTVGADGAPERLRGWNVTPSFFRLLRVAPQQGRVFVEEEGEIGNQFKVLLSDALWQRLFAGDPAAVGKEMRINSRPYEIVGVMPEGFAFTDRNVQLWVPLAFTDQQKSDDARHSNSWAMLGRLNPGATLAQAQAQIDALNAPTSNAFRSSDSC
;
A
#
# COMPACT_ATOMS: atom_id res chain seq x y z
N MET A 1 41.65 -9.91 50.80
CA MET A 1 42.32 -9.48 49.55
C MET A 1 41.50 -10.01 48.39
N GLN A 2 40.62 -9.19 47.83
CA GLN A 2 39.75 -9.52 46.70
C GLN A 2 40.58 -9.49 45.40
N ARG A 3 40.41 -10.49 44.52
CA ARG A 3 40.74 -10.34 43.10
C ARG A 3 39.51 -10.68 42.27
N HIS A 4 38.93 -9.62 41.71
CA HIS A 4 38.04 -9.63 40.57
C HIS A 4 38.78 -10.21 39.36
N GLU A 5 38.11 -11.07 38.59
CA GLU A 5 38.37 -11.13 37.15
C GLU A 5 37.06 -11.30 36.40
N THR A 6 36.65 -10.19 35.79
CA THR A 6 35.38 -9.96 35.14
C THR A 6 35.42 -10.57 33.75
N ARG A 7 34.47 -11.47 33.48
CA ARG A 7 34.10 -12.02 32.17
C ARG A 7 33.94 -10.87 31.17
N ARG A 8 34.78 -10.81 30.13
CA ARG A 8 34.61 -9.86 29.01
C ARG A 8 33.43 -10.30 28.16
N ASP A 9 32.29 -9.69 28.45
CA ASP A 9 31.12 -9.60 27.60
C ASP A 9 31.47 -8.80 26.33
N THR A 10 31.52 -9.50 25.19
CA THR A 10 31.61 -8.90 23.87
C THR A 10 30.26 -8.31 23.49
N ARG A 11 30.03 -7.12 24.01
CA ARG A 11 29.01 -6.14 23.64
C ARG A 11 28.63 -6.21 22.16
N ASN A 12 27.40 -6.64 21.92
CA ASN A 12 26.36 -5.86 21.26
C ASN A 12 26.90 -4.67 20.46
N ARG A 13 27.17 -4.87 19.16
CA ARG A 13 27.37 -3.79 18.20
C ARG A 13 26.04 -3.59 17.45
N PRO A 14 25.46 -2.38 17.41
CA PRO A 14 24.32 -2.13 16.56
C PRO A 14 24.75 -2.30 15.09
N ALA A 15 24.05 -3.16 14.36
CA ALA A 15 24.15 -3.21 12.91
C ALA A 15 23.74 -1.84 12.35
N ARG A 16 24.72 -1.05 11.93
CA ARG A 16 24.49 0.15 11.12
C ARG A 16 23.98 -0.31 9.76
N VAL A 17 22.69 -0.10 9.49
CA VAL A 17 22.19 -0.14 8.12
C VAL A 17 22.69 1.13 7.43
N VAL A 18 23.63 0.95 6.51
CA VAL A 18 24.14 2.00 5.64
C VAL A 18 23.05 2.25 4.59
N VAL A 19 22.30 3.34 4.76
CA VAL A 19 21.57 3.96 3.65
C VAL A 19 22.64 4.62 2.80
N LYS A 20 23.04 3.98 1.70
CA LYS A 20 23.94 4.61 0.73
C LYS A 20 23.10 5.58 -0.09
N VAL A 21 22.94 6.80 0.43
CA VAL A 21 22.58 7.95 -0.40
C VAL A 21 23.79 8.16 -1.31
N SER A 22 23.58 8.10 -2.62
CA SER A 22 24.59 8.52 -3.58
C SER A 22 24.82 10.01 -3.38
N ASP A 23 25.95 10.38 -2.77
CA ASP A 23 26.39 11.77 -2.65
C ASP A 23 26.60 12.39 -4.04
N GLY A 24 26.20 13.66 -4.15
CA GLY A 24 26.02 14.37 -5.42
C GLY A 24 27.31 14.80 -6.13
N HIS A 25 27.11 15.46 -7.27
CA HIS A 25 28.09 16.37 -7.87
C HIS A 25 27.53 17.80 -7.92
N PRO A 26 28.39 18.82 -7.77
CA PRO A 26 28.00 20.13 -7.29
C PRO A 26 27.49 21.06 -8.39
N VAL A 27 26.55 21.91 -7.99
CA VAL A 27 26.09 23.08 -8.74
C VAL A 27 27.24 24.09 -8.85
N SER A 28 27.72 24.33 -10.07
CA SER A 28 28.61 25.44 -10.40
C SER A 28 27.77 26.68 -10.76
N ARG A 29 28.09 27.81 -10.12
CA ARG A 29 27.47 29.13 -10.32
C ARG A 29 28.25 29.98 -11.34
N SER A 30 27.49 30.60 -12.25
CA SER A 30 27.67 31.96 -12.85
C SER A 30 28.77 32.16 -13.92
N PRO A 31 28.75 33.25 -14.74
CA PRO A 31 27.80 34.37 -14.87
C PRO A 31 27.35 34.74 -16.32
N VAL A 32 26.28 35.55 -16.41
CA VAL A 32 26.06 36.71 -17.31
C VAL A 32 26.65 36.68 -18.73
N CYS A 33 25.79 36.80 -19.74
CA CYS A 33 25.95 37.79 -20.81
C CYS A 33 24.61 38.04 -21.53
N CYS A 34 24.02 39.20 -21.26
CA CYS A 34 23.12 39.87 -22.19
C CYS A 34 23.95 40.96 -22.87
N PRO A 35 23.86 41.13 -24.20
CA PRO A 35 23.92 42.46 -24.75
C PRO A 35 22.67 42.81 -25.56
N ALA A 36 22.35 44.08 -25.41
CA ALA A 36 21.30 44.89 -26.00
C ALA A 36 21.15 44.81 -27.53
N ALA A 37 19.87 44.96 -27.93
CA ALA A 37 19.33 45.85 -28.95
C ALA A 37 19.91 45.80 -30.39
N LEU A 38 19.03 45.58 -31.37
CA LEU A 38 18.45 46.65 -32.21
C LEU A 38 17.43 46.06 -33.22
N GLU A 39 16.27 46.72 -33.28
CA GLU A 39 15.41 46.99 -34.43
C GLU A 39 15.02 45.88 -35.44
N GLY A 40 13.71 45.67 -35.60
CA GLY A 40 13.15 45.25 -36.90
C GLY A 40 12.01 44.22 -36.89
N GLN A 41 10.78 44.72 -36.70
CA GLN A 41 9.52 44.26 -37.31
C GLN A 41 9.10 42.77 -37.27
N GLU A 42 7.98 42.58 -36.55
CA GLU A 42 6.82 41.74 -36.88
C GLU A 42 7.03 40.30 -37.41
N LEU A 43 6.78 39.32 -36.55
CA LEU A 43 5.81 38.25 -36.88
C LEU A 43 5.26 37.61 -35.61
N CYS A 44 4.18 38.20 -35.11
CA CYS A 44 3.30 37.59 -34.12
C CYS A 44 2.34 36.64 -34.87
N ARG A 45 2.56 35.31 -34.83
CA ARG A 45 1.49 34.28 -34.88
C ARG A 45 2.01 32.84 -34.79
N SER A 46 1.36 32.08 -33.91
CA SER A 46 1.35 30.61 -33.76
C SER A 46 2.68 29.99 -33.29
N GLY A 47 2.73 29.04 -32.37
CA GLY A 47 1.72 28.23 -31.70
C GLY A 47 2.45 27.19 -30.83
N ALA A 48 1.67 26.44 -30.07
CA ALA A 48 2.06 25.29 -29.25
C ALA A 48 2.89 25.58 -28.00
N ALA A 49 2.17 25.66 -26.88
CA ALA A 49 2.67 25.35 -25.57
C ALA A 49 3.23 23.92 -25.56
N ASP A 50 4.54 23.80 -25.41
CA ASP A 50 5.20 22.53 -25.15
C ASP A 50 4.90 22.15 -23.69
N THR A 51 3.77 21.46 -23.49
CA THR A 51 3.47 20.78 -22.24
C THR A 51 4.27 19.48 -22.25
N GLY A 52 5.57 19.61 -21.98
CA GLY A 52 6.44 18.47 -21.73
C GLY A 52 5.87 17.67 -20.56
N ALA A 53 5.33 16.49 -20.85
CA ALA A 53 4.87 15.53 -19.88
C ALA A 53 6.04 15.13 -18.98
N VAL A 54 6.06 15.65 -17.74
CA VAL A 54 6.97 15.18 -16.71
C VAL A 54 6.42 13.84 -16.22
N HIS A 55 6.87 12.75 -16.83
CA HIS A 55 6.67 11.40 -16.29
C HIS A 55 7.58 11.24 -15.08
N TRP A 56 7.02 11.43 -13.88
CA TRP A 56 7.69 11.13 -12.63
C TRP A 56 7.84 9.61 -12.50
N GLY A 57 9.08 9.11 -12.60
CA GLY A 57 9.37 7.71 -12.25
C GLY A 57 9.01 7.45 -10.79
N ASN A 58 8.10 6.50 -10.55
CA ASN A 58 7.77 6.05 -9.20
C ASN A 58 8.93 5.19 -8.69
N VAL A 59 9.63 5.54 -7.61
CA VAL A 59 10.60 4.60 -7.00
C VAL A 59 9.89 3.91 -5.85
N ALA A 60 9.59 2.61 -5.90
CA ALA A 60 9.02 1.96 -4.71
C ALA A 60 10.10 1.75 -3.64
N ILE A 61 9.83 2.14 -2.39
CA ILE A 61 10.66 1.77 -1.24
C ILE A 61 9.94 0.69 -0.46
N PHE A 62 10.57 -0.48 -0.39
CA PHE A 62 10.12 -1.54 0.49
C PHE A 62 10.66 -1.30 1.88
N SER A 63 9.77 -1.44 2.84
CA SER A 63 10.15 -1.69 4.21
C SER A 63 9.65 -3.08 4.50
N VAL A 64 10.51 -3.96 5.01
CA VAL A 64 10.03 -5.13 5.75
C VAL A 64 8.94 -4.61 6.69
N VAL A 65 7.84 -5.34 6.83
CA VAL A 65 6.99 -5.16 8.02
C VAL A 65 7.77 -5.67 9.22
N ASN A 66 8.96 -5.12 9.45
CA ASN A 66 9.61 -5.19 10.73
C ASN A 66 8.90 -4.10 11.49
N SER A 67 7.80 -4.49 12.10
CA SER A 67 7.15 -3.64 13.05
C SER A 67 8.21 -3.31 14.09
N VAL A 68 8.59 -2.04 14.14
CA VAL A 68 9.03 -1.39 15.38
C VAL A 68 7.81 -1.34 16.32
N LEU A 69 7.18 -2.49 16.55
CA LEU A 69 6.14 -2.79 17.50
C LEU A 69 6.70 -3.93 18.34
N LEU A 70 6.57 -3.78 19.65
CA LEU A 70 7.10 -4.65 20.70
C LEU A 70 6.44 -6.06 20.72
N THR A 71 5.72 -6.46 19.68
CA THR A 71 4.99 -7.74 19.62
C THR A 71 5.01 -8.28 18.18
N PRO A 72 5.52 -9.51 17.93
CA PRO A 72 5.47 -10.12 16.62
C PRO A 72 4.01 -10.26 16.15
N LEU A 73 3.76 -9.99 14.87
CA LEU A 73 2.44 -10.18 14.26
C LEU A 73 2.05 -11.67 14.37
N PRO A 74 0.84 -12.00 14.82
CA PRO A 74 0.39 -13.39 14.99
C PRO A 74 -0.02 -14.00 13.64
N VAL A 75 0.91 -14.04 12.70
CA VAL A 75 0.70 -14.51 11.32
C VAL A 75 1.82 -15.48 10.94
N ALA A 76 1.51 -16.44 10.07
CA ALA A 76 2.49 -17.42 9.62
C ALA A 76 3.59 -16.76 8.76
N GLU A 77 4.85 -17.12 9.05
CA GLU A 77 6.04 -16.65 8.32
C GLU A 77 6.05 -15.12 8.15
N PRO A 78 6.08 -14.34 9.27
CA PRO A 78 5.92 -12.89 9.22
C PRO A 78 7.10 -12.19 8.53
N ASP A 79 8.27 -12.83 8.48
CA ASP A 79 9.47 -12.37 7.77
C ASP A 79 9.30 -12.29 6.25
N ARG A 80 8.31 -13.00 5.69
CA ARG A 80 7.96 -12.95 4.27
C ARG A 80 6.95 -11.86 3.93
N ILE A 81 6.39 -11.16 4.92
CA ILE A 81 5.39 -10.10 4.69
C ILE A 81 6.09 -8.74 4.65
N LEU A 82 5.93 -8.04 3.52
CA LEU A 82 6.50 -6.73 3.26
C LEU A 82 5.40 -5.68 3.16
N SER A 83 5.68 -4.47 3.66
CA SER A 83 4.88 -3.30 3.30
C SER A 83 5.49 -2.65 2.09
N VAL A 84 4.66 -2.40 1.10
CA VAL A 84 5.06 -1.79 -0.16
C VAL A 84 4.63 -0.33 -0.17
N PHE A 85 5.59 0.58 -0.37
CA PHE A 85 5.34 2.02 -0.47
C PHE A 85 6.00 2.58 -1.71
N ASN A 86 5.42 3.62 -2.28
CA ASN A 86 6.09 4.44 -3.27
C ASN A 86 6.95 5.49 -2.56
N ALA A 87 8.03 5.90 -3.20
CA ALA A 87 8.90 6.96 -2.76
C ALA A 87 9.18 7.90 -3.93
N TYR A 88 9.07 9.18 -3.62
CA TYR A 88 9.19 10.25 -4.58
C TYR A 88 10.35 11.12 -4.12
N PRO A 89 11.49 11.09 -4.83
CA PRO A 89 12.60 11.99 -4.54
C PRO A 89 12.12 13.45 -4.54
N GLY A 90 12.25 14.15 -3.42
CA GLY A 90 11.80 15.54 -3.25
C GLY A 90 10.40 15.71 -2.65
N ALA A 91 9.61 14.65 -2.47
CA ALA A 91 8.33 14.74 -1.78
C ALA A 91 8.56 14.93 -0.27
N THR A 92 8.14 16.09 0.26
CA THR A 92 8.21 16.43 1.68
C THR A 92 7.00 15.90 2.48
N GLY A 93 5.97 15.43 1.79
CA GLY A 93 4.77 14.83 2.36
C GLY A 93 4.89 13.31 2.56
N GLY A 94 4.22 12.81 3.60
CA GLY A 94 4.07 11.39 3.89
C GLY A 94 3.11 11.20 5.06
N SER A 95 2.18 10.25 4.94
CA SER A 95 1.23 9.92 6.01
C SER A 95 1.95 9.25 7.18
N GLY A 96 1.70 9.71 8.41
CA GLY A 96 2.22 9.06 9.62
C GLY A 96 3.71 9.34 9.94
N GLY A 97 4.25 10.49 9.54
CA GLY A 97 5.60 10.93 9.94
C GLY A 97 6.76 10.26 9.19
N ARG A 98 6.47 9.43 8.18
CA ARG A 98 7.47 8.79 7.33
C ARG A 98 7.68 9.62 6.06
N ARG A 99 8.54 10.64 6.16
CA ARG A 99 8.87 11.55 5.04
C ARG A 99 9.30 10.75 3.81
N GLY A 100 8.76 11.11 2.64
CA GLY A 100 9.13 10.50 1.37
C GLY A 100 8.52 9.11 1.10
N ARG A 101 7.57 8.62 1.92
CA ARG A 101 6.77 7.42 1.62
C ARG A 101 5.34 7.82 1.27
N SER A 102 4.90 7.40 0.10
CA SER A 102 3.53 7.50 -0.37
C SER A 102 2.85 6.14 -0.31
N ALA A 103 1.55 6.18 -0.05
CA ALA A 103 0.68 5.05 -0.35
C ALA A 103 0.67 4.79 -1.88
N ASN A 104 0.04 3.70 -2.29
CA ASN A 104 0.10 3.22 -3.65
C ASN A 104 -1.16 3.61 -4.40
N ALA A 105 -1.03 3.80 -5.72
CA ALA A 105 -2.15 3.97 -6.61
C ALA A 105 -2.72 2.61 -7.03
N VAL A 106 -3.99 2.59 -7.41
CA VAL A 106 -4.68 1.37 -7.86
C VAL A 106 -4.02 0.76 -9.12
N PRO A 107 -3.62 1.54 -10.14
CA PRO A 107 -2.93 0.98 -11.30
C PRO A 107 -1.62 0.28 -10.93
N ASP A 108 -0.84 0.83 -9.99
CA ASP A 108 0.41 0.21 -9.53
C ASP A 108 0.19 -1.19 -8.96
N TYR A 109 -0.95 -1.44 -8.31
CA TYR A 109 -1.29 -2.78 -7.80
C TYR A 109 -1.55 -3.77 -8.93
N PHE A 110 -2.31 -3.36 -9.94
CA PHE A 110 -2.58 -4.22 -11.09
C PHE A 110 -1.34 -4.45 -11.95
N ASP A 111 -0.48 -3.45 -12.11
CA ASP A 111 0.81 -3.62 -12.79
C ASP A 111 1.70 -4.62 -12.05
N ARG A 112 1.80 -4.52 -10.72
CA ARG A 112 2.58 -5.46 -9.91
C ARG A 112 2.02 -6.87 -9.92
N LEU A 113 0.70 -7.03 -9.89
CA LEU A 113 0.07 -8.35 -10.04
C LEU A 113 0.41 -9.01 -11.38
N ARG A 114 0.56 -8.22 -12.45
CA ARG A 114 0.86 -8.73 -13.79
C ARG A 114 2.35 -8.97 -14.03
N GLU A 115 3.22 -8.12 -13.48
CA GLU A 115 4.61 -7.99 -13.93
C GLU A 115 5.65 -8.33 -12.85
N VAL A 116 5.22 -8.62 -11.61
CA VAL A 116 6.12 -8.91 -10.49
C VAL A 116 5.79 -10.28 -9.90
N ASP A 117 6.66 -11.26 -10.18
CA ASP A 117 6.45 -12.67 -9.82
C ASP A 117 7.09 -13.07 -8.48
N VAL A 118 7.79 -12.15 -7.80
CA VAL A 118 8.42 -12.41 -6.49
C VAL A 118 7.39 -12.58 -5.35
N PHE A 119 6.16 -12.12 -5.54
CA PHE A 119 5.10 -12.16 -4.53
C PHE A 119 4.20 -13.38 -4.73
N GLU A 120 3.97 -14.11 -3.64
CA GLU A 120 2.93 -15.15 -3.55
C GLU A 120 1.54 -14.50 -3.57
N GLU A 121 1.37 -13.41 -2.83
CA GLU A 121 0.13 -12.65 -2.73
C GLU A 121 0.44 -11.16 -2.56
N LEU A 122 -0.37 -10.29 -3.17
CA LEU A 122 -0.40 -8.85 -2.94
C LEU A 122 -1.77 -8.45 -2.44
N ALA A 123 -1.83 -7.51 -1.50
CA ALA A 123 -3.11 -7.01 -0.99
C ALA A 123 -3.08 -5.52 -0.70
N PHE A 124 -4.22 -4.87 -0.93
CA PHE A 124 -4.48 -3.54 -0.41
C PHE A 124 -5.31 -3.58 0.86
N TYR A 125 -5.06 -2.56 1.70
CA TYR A 125 -5.94 -2.22 2.79
C TYR A 125 -5.95 -0.70 3.03
N ALA A 126 -7.09 -0.19 3.51
CA ALA A 126 -7.20 1.17 3.99
C ALA A 126 -8.27 1.28 5.08
N ASN A 127 -8.15 2.32 5.91
CA ASN A 127 -9.19 2.67 6.87
C ASN A 127 -10.51 3.00 6.16
N GLY A 128 -11.61 2.42 6.65
CA GLY A 128 -12.95 2.75 6.21
C GLY A 128 -13.79 3.33 7.36
N GLY A 129 -14.70 4.24 7.02
CA GLY A 129 -15.74 4.70 7.94
C GLY A 129 -17.01 3.89 7.73
N PHE A 130 -17.40 3.13 8.75
CA PHE A 130 -18.58 2.26 8.68
C PHE A 130 -19.57 2.66 9.76
N THR A 131 -20.83 2.83 9.39
CA THR A 131 -21.91 3.15 10.33
C THR A 131 -22.94 2.02 10.30
N VAL A 132 -23.26 1.47 11.47
CA VAL A 132 -24.27 0.41 11.65
C VAL A 132 -25.43 0.91 12.51
N GLY A 133 -26.57 0.21 12.42
CA GLY A 133 -27.77 0.51 13.21
C GLY A 133 -28.95 1.04 12.37
N ALA A 134 -30.11 1.12 13.01
CA ALA A 134 -31.34 1.66 12.43
C ALA A 134 -31.43 3.19 12.62
N ASP A 135 -32.32 3.82 11.87
CA ASP A 135 -32.58 5.26 11.93
C ASP A 135 -32.96 5.67 13.37
N GLY A 136 -32.07 6.40 14.04
CA GLY A 136 -32.26 6.89 15.40
C GLY A 136 -31.07 6.68 16.35
N ALA A 137 -30.22 5.67 16.11
CA ALA A 137 -29.01 5.43 16.90
C ALA A 137 -27.84 4.85 16.06
N PRO A 138 -27.33 5.60 15.05
CA PRO A 138 -26.21 5.14 14.25
C PRO A 138 -24.93 5.04 15.08
N GLU A 139 -24.28 3.87 15.04
CA GLU A 139 -22.99 3.63 15.66
C GLU A 139 -21.88 3.62 14.59
N ARG A 140 -20.83 4.41 14.79
CA ARG A 140 -19.67 4.42 13.90
C ARG A 140 -18.65 3.38 14.33
N LEU A 141 -18.44 2.39 13.49
CA LEU A 141 -17.45 1.34 13.63
C LEU A 141 -16.17 1.70 12.87
N ARG A 142 -15.06 1.26 13.45
CA ARG A 142 -13.76 1.29 12.80
C ARG A 142 -13.58 -0.02 12.06
N GLY A 143 -13.32 0.06 10.77
CA GLY A 143 -13.13 -1.11 9.93
C GLY A 143 -12.15 -0.81 8.82
N TRP A 144 -11.82 -1.84 8.04
CA TRP A 144 -10.97 -1.71 6.88
C TRP A 144 -11.66 -2.13 5.59
N ASN A 145 -11.34 -1.42 4.52
CA ASN A 145 -11.54 -1.94 3.19
C ASN A 145 -10.28 -2.70 2.80
N VAL A 146 -10.42 -3.94 2.31
CA VAL A 146 -9.30 -4.83 1.96
C VAL A 146 -9.52 -5.53 0.63
N THR A 147 -8.48 -5.83 -0.15
CA THR A 147 -8.67 -6.73 -1.30
C THR A 147 -8.97 -8.15 -0.83
N PRO A 148 -9.66 -8.98 -1.63
CA PRO A 148 -9.97 -10.36 -1.25
C PRO A 148 -8.74 -11.20 -0.85
N SER A 149 -7.61 -10.94 -1.48
CA SER A 149 -6.30 -11.54 -1.18
C SER A 149 -5.77 -11.26 0.24
N PHE A 150 -6.28 -10.27 0.96
CA PHE A 150 -5.72 -9.82 2.23
C PHE A 150 -5.59 -10.93 3.27
N PHE A 151 -6.64 -11.71 3.51
CA PHE A 151 -6.61 -12.77 4.51
C PHE A 151 -5.83 -14.01 4.05
N ARG A 152 -5.80 -14.29 2.75
CA ARG A 152 -4.94 -15.33 2.15
C ARG A 152 -3.46 -14.96 2.32
N LEU A 153 -3.12 -13.70 2.05
CA LEU A 153 -1.79 -13.14 2.29
C LEU A 153 -1.40 -13.28 3.76
N LEU A 154 -2.28 -12.94 4.71
CA LEU A 154 -1.98 -13.13 6.14
C LEU A 154 -2.00 -14.60 6.58
N ARG A 155 -2.56 -15.50 5.76
CA ARG A 155 -2.82 -16.91 6.07
C ARG A 155 -3.63 -17.08 7.34
N VAL A 156 -4.68 -16.27 7.48
CA VAL A 156 -5.60 -16.32 8.62
C VAL A 156 -6.97 -16.79 8.13
N ALA A 157 -7.48 -17.84 8.76
CA ALA A 157 -8.82 -18.34 8.54
C ALA A 157 -9.79 -17.74 9.58
N PRO A 158 -11.05 -17.48 9.21
CA PRO A 158 -12.08 -17.12 10.17
C PRO A 158 -12.42 -18.32 11.05
N GLN A 159 -12.88 -18.05 12.27
CA GLN A 159 -13.41 -19.09 13.16
C GLN A 159 -14.81 -19.58 12.74
N GLN A 160 -15.53 -18.77 11.96
CA GLN A 160 -16.82 -19.11 11.38
C GLN A 160 -16.94 -18.56 9.95
N GLY A 161 -17.52 -19.32 9.04
CA GLY A 161 -17.72 -18.90 7.64
C GLY A 161 -16.43 -18.96 6.82
N ARG A 162 -16.22 -17.96 5.95
CA ARG A 162 -15.09 -17.91 5.01
C ARG A 162 -14.51 -16.51 4.85
N VAL A 163 -13.30 -16.44 4.32
CA VAL A 163 -12.72 -15.17 3.85
C VAL A 163 -13.37 -14.75 2.52
N PHE A 164 -13.02 -13.54 2.05
CA PHE A 164 -13.46 -13.05 0.75
C PHE A 164 -12.92 -13.88 -0.41
N VAL A 165 -13.73 -14.03 -1.46
CA VAL A 165 -13.33 -14.61 -2.76
C VAL A 165 -13.06 -13.50 -3.78
N GLU A 166 -12.33 -13.81 -4.84
CA GLU A 166 -11.82 -12.78 -5.77
C GLU A 166 -12.95 -12.00 -6.47
N GLU A 167 -14.06 -12.67 -6.76
CA GLU A 167 -15.25 -12.08 -7.39
C GLU A 167 -15.93 -11.02 -6.51
N GLU A 168 -15.70 -11.05 -5.19
CA GLU A 168 -16.18 -10.05 -4.23
C GLU A 168 -15.32 -8.78 -4.25
N GLY A 169 -14.19 -8.81 -4.96
CA GLY A 169 -13.37 -7.65 -5.31
C GLY A 169 -13.83 -6.92 -6.57
N GLU A 170 -14.96 -7.31 -7.17
CA GLU A 170 -15.53 -6.66 -8.35
C GLU A 170 -16.73 -5.77 -8.00
N ILE A 171 -16.91 -4.72 -8.81
CA ILE A 171 -17.97 -3.74 -8.60
C ILE A 171 -19.34 -4.42 -8.71
N GLY A 172 -20.16 -4.25 -7.68
CA GLY A 172 -21.48 -4.87 -7.54
C GLY A 172 -21.50 -6.06 -6.59
N ASN A 173 -20.36 -6.73 -6.39
CA ASN A 173 -20.26 -7.94 -5.56
C ASN A 173 -19.61 -7.71 -4.20
N GLN A 174 -19.08 -6.51 -3.96
CA GLN A 174 -18.32 -6.16 -2.76
C GLN A 174 -19.14 -5.97 -1.48
N PHE A 175 -20.46 -6.20 -1.53
CA PHE A 175 -21.37 -6.02 -0.40
C PHE A 175 -21.31 -7.19 0.60
N LYS A 176 -20.10 -7.51 1.06
CA LYS A 176 -19.78 -8.58 2.01
C LYS A 176 -19.04 -8.02 3.20
N VAL A 177 -19.20 -8.65 4.35
CA VAL A 177 -18.53 -8.21 5.59
C VAL A 177 -18.00 -9.38 6.39
N LEU A 178 -16.78 -9.23 6.87
CA LEU A 178 -16.18 -10.06 7.92
C LEU A 178 -16.24 -9.30 9.24
N LEU A 179 -16.67 -9.95 10.31
CA LEU A 179 -16.76 -9.34 11.63
C LEU A 179 -15.58 -9.76 12.50
N SER A 180 -15.14 -8.89 13.40
CA SER A 180 -14.32 -9.30 14.54
C SER A 180 -15.18 -10.15 15.50
N ASP A 181 -14.55 -11.06 16.23
CA ASP A 181 -15.22 -11.83 17.29
C ASP A 181 -15.97 -10.90 18.27
N ALA A 182 -15.30 -9.85 18.77
CA ALA A 182 -15.91 -8.91 19.73
C ALA A 182 -17.17 -8.21 19.17
N LEU A 183 -17.17 -7.83 17.89
CA LEU A 183 -18.35 -7.22 17.25
C LEU A 183 -19.48 -8.24 17.07
N TRP A 184 -19.14 -9.46 16.65
CA TRP A 184 -20.10 -10.55 16.49
C TRP A 184 -20.75 -10.95 17.83
N GLN A 185 -19.95 -11.08 18.90
CA GLN A 185 -20.44 -11.31 20.26
C GLN A 185 -21.39 -10.19 20.71
N ARG A 186 -21.02 -8.92 20.47
CA ARG A 186 -21.83 -7.78 20.91
C ARG A 186 -23.16 -7.64 20.15
N LEU A 187 -23.15 -7.82 18.83
CA LEU A 187 -24.33 -7.58 17.98
C LEU A 187 -25.22 -8.82 17.83
N PHE A 188 -24.63 -10.01 17.89
CA PHE A 188 -25.32 -11.27 17.59
C PHE A 188 -25.22 -12.28 18.73
N ALA A 189 -24.70 -11.91 19.90
CA ALA A 189 -24.53 -12.79 21.07
C ALA A 189 -23.75 -14.08 20.76
N GLY A 190 -22.86 -14.05 19.78
CA GLY A 190 -22.12 -15.25 19.35
C GLY A 190 -22.97 -16.26 18.58
N ASP A 191 -24.11 -15.85 18.01
CA ASP A 191 -24.97 -16.73 17.21
C ASP A 191 -24.29 -17.11 15.89
N PRO A 192 -23.97 -18.41 15.64
CA PRO A 192 -23.36 -18.85 14.39
C PRO A 192 -24.28 -18.62 13.19
N ALA A 193 -25.60 -18.52 13.40
CA ALA A 193 -26.56 -18.18 12.34
C ALA A 193 -26.46 -16.70 11.91
N ALA A 194 -25.57 -15.89 12.47
CA ALA A 194 -25.24 -14.57 11.93
C ALA A 194 -24.55 -14.64 10.56
N VAL A 195 -23.75 -15.68 10.30
CA VAL A 195 -23.12 -15.87 8.99
C VAL A 195 -24.20 -16.23 7.96
N GLY A 196 -24.20 -15.53 6.83
CA GLY A 196 -25.22 -15.58 5.79
C GLY A 196 -26.38 -14.59 5.98
N LYS A 197 -26.47 -13.90 7.12
CA LYS A 197 -27.45 -12.81 7.32
C LYS A 197 -26.93 -11.48 6.78
N GLU A 198 -27.85 -10.55 6.55
CA GLU A 198 -27.52 -9.18 6.18
C GLU A 198 -27.34 -8.28 7.39
N MET A 199 -26.36 -7.39 7.32
CA MET A 199 -26.16 -6.26 8.22
C MET A 199 -26.18 -4.96 7.40
N ARG A 200 -26.91 -3.95 7.88
CA ARG A 200 -26.91 -2.63 7.25
C ARG A 200 -25.67 -1.85 7.66
N ILE A 201 -24.85 -1.48 6.67
CA ILE A 201 -23.66 -0.65 6.83
C ILE A 201 -23.77 0.54 5.90
N ASN A 202 -23.67 1.76 6.43
CA ASN A 202 -23.87 3.00 5.67
C ASN A 202 -25.18 2.97 4.85
N SER A 203 -26.24 2.48 5.47
CA SER A 203 -27.58 2.31 4.88
C SER A 203 -27.68 1.34 3.69
N ARG A 204 -26.66 0.52 3.45
CA ARG A 204 -26.64 -0.53 2.42
C ARG A 204 -26.58 -1.93 3.06
N PRO A 205 -27.24 -2.94 2.49
CA PRO A 205 -27.13 -4.31 2.99
C PRO A 205 -25.76 -4.90 2.65
N TYR A 206 -25.13 -5.55 3.62
CA TYR A 206 -23.91 -6.36 3.46
C TYR A 206 -24.17 -7.74 4.02
N GLU A 207 -23.80 -8.80 3.30
CA GLU A 207 -23.88 -10.17 3.80
C GLU A 207 -22.69 -10.47 4.72
N ILE A 208 -22.95 -11.01 5.91
CA ILE A 208 -21.92 -11.47 6.82
C ILE A 208 -21.37 -12.80 6.31
N VAL A 209 -20.15 -12.82 5.78
CA VAL A 209 -19.55 -14.04 5.20
C VAL A 209 -18.68 -14.82 6.19
N GLY A 210 -18.32 -14.21 7.32
CA GLY A 210 -17.59 -14.89 8.38
C GLY A 210 -17.26 -14.02 9.60
N VAL A 211 -16.59 -14.66 10.56
CA VAL A 211 -16.13 -14.05 11.81
C VAL A 211 -14.67 -14.40 12.03
N MET A 212 -13.82 -13.40 12.23
CA MET A 212 -12.39 -13.58 12.50
C MET A 212 -12.17 -14.16 13.91
N PRO A 213 -11.07 -14.91 14.14
CA PRO A 213 -10.78 -15.49 15.44
C PRO A 213 -10.68 -14.45 16.55
N GLU A 214 -10.95 -14.88 17.78
CA GLU A 214 -10.75 -14.05 18.97
C GLU A 214 -9.34 -13.46 19.02
N GLY A 215 -9.24 -12.16 19.32
CA GLY A 215 -7.95 -11.47 19.43
C GLY A 215 -7.23 -11.22 18.10
N PHE A 216 -7.81 -11.59 16.96
CA PHE A 216 -7.24 -11.24 15.66
C PHE A 216 -7.09 -9.73 15.51
N ALA A 217 -5.87 -9.28 15.24
CA ALA A 217 -5.55 -7.90 14.98
C ALA A 217 -4.36 -7.81 14.03
N PHE A 218 -4.41 -6.88 13.08
CA PHE A 218 -3.30 -6.56 12.19
C PHE A 218 -2.99 -5.08 12.31
N THR A 219 -1.85 -4.71 12.91
CA THR A 219 -1.38 -3.31 13.15
C THR A 219 -2.29 -2.38 13.97
N ASP A 220 -3.61 -2.59 14.00
CA ASP A 220 -4.61 -1.85 14.78
C ASP A 220 -5.59 -2.84 15.41
N ARG A 221 -5.66 -2.85 16.74
CA ARG A 221 -6.52 -3.76 17.53
C ARG A 221 -7.98 -3.31 17.59
N ASN A 222 -8.29 -2.09 17.11
CA ASN A 222 -9.63 -1.52 17.18
C ASN A 222 -10.45 -1.74 15.89
N VAL A 223 -9.92 -2.51 14.94
CA VAL A 223 -10.64 -2.87 13.71
C VAL A 223 -11.72 -3.89 14.07
N GLN A 224 -12.96 -3.53 13.81
CA GLN A 224 -14.13 -4.32 14.21
C GLN A 224 -14.76 -5.09 13.05
N LEU A 225 -14.50 -4.68 11.80
CA LEU A 225 -15.01 -5.33 10.60
C LEU A 225 -14.11 -5.07 9.38
N TRP A 226 -14.25 -5.90 8.37
CA TRP A 226 -13.60 -5.77 7.06
C TRP A 226 -14.63 -5.89 5.94
N VAL A 227 -14.42 -5.14 4.86
CA VAL A 227 -15.24 -5.12 3.65
C VAL A 227 -14.33 -5.25 2.43
N PRO A 228 -14.70 -6.00 1.38
CA PRO A 228 -13.85 -6.17 0.22
C PRO A 228 -13.77 -4.88 -0.60
N LEU A 229 -12.60 -4.64 -1.19
CA LEU A 229 -12.34 -3.54 -2.11
C LEU A 229 -12.66 -3.95 -3.53
N ALA A 230 -13.46 -3.12 -4.18
CA ALA A 230 -13.68 -3.16 -5.61
C ALA A 230 -13.27 -1.84 -6.25
N PHE A 231 -12.66 -1.93 -7.43
CA PHE A 231 -12.14 -0.79 -8.18
C PHE A 231 -12.89 -0.63 -9.49
N THR A 232 -13.27 0.60 -9.84
CA THR A 232 -13.84 0.91 -11.15
C THR A 232 -12.76 0.89 -12.23
N ASP A 233 -13.15 0.76 -13.49
CA ASP A 233 -12.20 0.81 -14.63
C ASP A 233 -11.41 2.13 -14.65
N GLN A 234 -12.05 3.23 -14.28
CA GLN A 234 -11.38 4.53 -14.14
C GLN A 234 -10.34 4.54 -13.01
N GLN A 235 -10.56 3.79 -11.93
CA GLN A 235 -9.54 3.66 -10.88
C GLN A 235 -8.40 2.73 -11.30
N LYS A 236 -8.67 1.77 -12.19
CA LYS A 236 -7.66 0.86 -12.75
C LYS A 236 -6.84 1.52 -13.86
N SER A 237 -7.31 2.62 -14.46
CA SER A 237 -6.65 3.29 -15.59
C SER A 237 -5.46 4.16 -15.17
N ASP A 238 -4.59 4.48 -16.14
CA ASP A 238 -3.40 5.30 -15.94
C ASP A 238 -3.70 6.70 -15.37
N ASP A 239 -4.91 7.24 -15.60
CA ASP A 239 -5.34 8.54 -15.06
C ASP A 239 -5.35 8.56 -13.53
N ALA A 240 -5.49 7.39 -12.89
CA ALA A 240 -5.52 7.25 -11.44
C ALA A 240 -4.14 7.06 -10.80
N ARG A 241 -3.03 7.09 -11.56
CA ARG A 241 -1.65 6.84 -11.06
C ARG A 241 -1.18 7.80 -9.98
N HIS A 242 -1.82 8.97 -9.86
CA HIS A 242 -1.51 9.95 -8.82
C HIS A 242 -2.43 9.84 -7.59
N SER A 243 -3.34 8.87 -7.56
CA SER A 243 -4.25 8.61 -6.45
C SER A 243 -3.65 7.64 -5.43
N ASN A 244 -2.66 8.13 -4.67
CA ASN A 244 -1.88 7.35 -3.70
C ASN A 244 -2.57 7.21 -2.34
N SER A 245 -3.66 6.42 -2.28
CA SER A 245 -4.50 6.30 -1.08
C SER A 245 -4.45 4.93 -0.38
N TRP A 246 -3.76 3.94 -0.95
CA TRP A 246 -3.84 2.55 -0.49
C TRP A 246 -2.54 2.04 0.15
N ALA A 247 -2.63 1.48 1.35
CA ALA A 247 -1.53 0.74 1.93
C ALA A 247 -1.46 -0.65 1.28
N MET A 248 -0.26 -1.09 0.91
CA MET A 248 -0.05 -2.37 0.23
C MET A 248 0.81 -3.30 1.06
N LEU A 249 0.43 -4.57 1.05
CA LEU A 249 1.21 -5.68 1.58
C LEU A 249 1.57 -6.63 0.44
N GLY A 250 2.74 -7.26 0.56
CA GLY A 250 3.14 -8.38 -0.29
C GLY A 250 3.70 -9.50 0.56
N ARG A 251 3.26 -10.74 0.32
CA ARG A 251 3.92 -11.94 0.84
C ARG A 251 4.89 -12.42 -0.23
N LEU A 252 6.18 -12.49 0.09
CA LEU A 252 7.20 -13.06 -0.81
C LEU A 252 6.95 -14.54 -1.04
N ASN A 253 7.27 -15.05 -2.23
CA ASN A 253 7.33 -16.48 -2.52
C ASN A 253 8.34 -17.22 -1.61
N PRO A 254 8.20 -18.53 -1.39
CA PRO A 254 9.15 -19.29 -0.57
C PRO A 254 10.57 -19.17 -1.13
N GLY A 255 11.53 -18.75 -0.30
CA GLY A 255 12.93 -18.54 -0.72
C GLY A 255 13.21 -17.24 -1.47
N ALA A 256 12.19 -16.44 -1.79
CA ALA A 256 12.38 -15.11 -2.35
C ALA A 256 12.88 -14.12 -1.28
N THR A 257 13.64 -13.12 -1.73
CA THR A 257 14.30 -12.14 -0.87
C THR A 257 13.76 -10.73 -1.09
N LEU A 258 13.90 -9.87 -0.09
CA LEU A 258 13.61 -8.45 -0.22
C LEU A 258 14.38 -7.79 -1.38
N ALA A 259 15.62 -8.21 -1.61
CA ALA A 259 16.46 -7.67 -2.69
C ALA A 259 15.90 -8.01 -4.08
N GLN A 260 15.38 -9.23 -4.27
CA GLN A 260 14.71 -9.61 -5.51
C GLN A 260 13.42 -8.81 -5.72
N ALA A 261 12.64 -8.62 -4.65
CA ALA A 261 11.41 -7.82 -4.72
C ALA A 261 11.69 -6.37 -5.11
N GLN A 262 12.71 -5.76 -4.52
CA GLN A 262 13.15 -4.41 -4.89
C GLN A 262 13.59 -4.36 -6.36
N ALA A 263 14.42 -5.31 -6.81
CA ALA A 263 14.94 -5.32 -8.18
C ALA A 263 13.84 -5.43 -9.24
N GLN A 264 12.82 -6.28 -9.03
CA GLN A 264 11.71 -6.42 -9.99
C GLN A 264 10.85 -5.16 -10.04
N ILE A 265 10.63 -4.52 -8.90
CA ILE A 265 9.82 -3.31 -8.84
C ILE A 265 10.58 -2.11 -9.40
N ASP A 266 11.90 -2.05 -9.20
CA ASP A 266 12.75 -1.07 -9.86
C ASP A 266 12.74 -1.26 -11.38
N ALA A 267 12.73 -2.51 -11.86
CA ALA A 267 12.59 -2.82 -13.28
C ALA A 267 11.23 -2.42 -13.84
N LEU A 268 10.14 -2.69 -13.11
CA LEU A 268 8.77 -2.27 -13.48
C LEU A 268 8.66 -0.75 -13.60
N ASN A 269 9.30 -0.01 -12.67
CA ASN A 269 9.27 1.44 -12.65
C ASN A 269 10.34 2.10 -13.52
N ALA A 270 11.26 1.34 -14.11
CA ALA A 270 12.29 1.88 -14.96
C ALA A 270 11.63 2.53 -16.18
N PRO A 271 12.09 3.72 -16.61
CA PRO A 271 11.56 4.33 -17.82
C PRO A 271 11.79 3.38 -18.99
N THR A 272 10.70 2.83 -19.54
CA THR A 272 10.77 1.95 -20.69
C THR A 272 11.21 2.78 -21.89
N SER A 273 12.48 2.64 -22.28
CA SER A 273 13.07 3.33 -23.44
C SER A 273 12.42 2.95 -24.80
N ASN A 274 11.44 2.04 -24.80
CA ASN A 274 10.71 1.59 -25.98
C ASN A 274 9.47 2.43 -26.36
N ALA A 275 9.08 3.43 -25.57
CA ALA A 275 8.05 4.40 -26.01
C ALA A 275 8.62 5.51 -26.93
N PHE A 276 9.94 5.57 -27.12
CA PHE A 276 10.64 6.63 -27.87
C PHE A 276 11.18 6.18 -29.23
N ARG A 277 10.53 5.19 -29.87
CA ARG A 277 10.96 4.69 -31.18
C ARG A 277 9.79 4.50 -32.15
N SER A 278 9.14 5.61 -32.53
CA SER A 278 8.76 5.91 -33.93
C SER A 278 7.77 7.09 -34.00
N SER A 279 8.27 8.32 -33.99
CA SER A 279 7.62 9.42 -34.71
C SER A 279 8.61 10.28 -35.49
N ASP A 280 9.84 9.79 -35.67
CA ASP A 280 10.83 10.39 -36.56
C ASP A 280 11.11 9.40 -37.69
N SER A 281 10.25 9.44 -38.70
CA SER A 281 10.54 8.87 -40.02
C SER A 281 10.13 9.88 -41.08
N CYS A 282 11.17 10.55 -41.59
CA CYS A 282 11.32 11.34 -42.82
C CYS A 282 10.29 12.45 -43.13
#